data_AF-A0A7X9F1W5-F1
#
_entry.id   AF-A0A7X9F1W5-F1
#
_cell.length_a   1.000
_cell.length_b   1.000
_cell.length_c   1.000
_cell.angle_alpha   90.00
_cell.angle_beta   90.00
_cell.angle_gamma   90.00
#
_symmetry.space_group_name_H-M   'P 1'
#
loop_
_entity.id
_entity.type
_entity.pdbx_description
1 polymer ?
#
loop_
_entity_poly.entity_id
_entity_poly.type
_entity_poly.pdbx_seq_one_letter_code
_entity_poly.pdbx_strand_id
1 'polypeptide(L)'
;MNRRDFSKRGLIAAAAIGTAGIGSYLLYSKKGRTLNNYYRMGHCAPTVMQTLVDVSRTDYPGLVLYTGAMSGGIAGPGMECGVLTAPLIYMGYKNKTPAGLSGKLDLIRRGQTYITRFDEFNGTCICGNIRQGGAPACRRAVGNFYRIYSGSVEKPDVLTDEVRKSYSLLLSEFESQDFHCAHNVLKSLKGEFRAGDEMHDASWLLVGGLAMLNRTCGALAAGVMAVSSLTAKVEKSYFRVAKMNRFFRENNNSAMDEQINNFNRSIRLSEVLGTWFRSEFGSTTCYDICGANFSLISDAESYLSGNFIVRCSDIAKRVAEKVNSMI
;
A
#
# COMPACT_ATOMS: atom_id res chain seq x y z
N MET A 1 -22.52 -49.83 -3.70
CA MET A 1 -21.57 -48.69 -3.56
C MET A 1 -21.02 -48.37 -4.95
N ASN A 2 -21.30 -47.17 -5.48
CA ASN A 2 -21.09 -46.87 -6.90
C ASN A 2 -19.61 -46.54 -7.19
N ARG A 3 -19.04 -47.06 -8.28
CA ARG A 3 -17.61 -46.89 -8.66
C ARG A 3 -17.15 -45.42 -8.76
N ARG A 4 -18.09 -44.48 -8.89
CA ARG A 4 -17.83 -43.02 -8.93
C ARG A 4 -17.53 -42.39 -7.56
N ASP A 5 -17.95 -42.98 -6.44
CA ASP A 5 -17.64 -42.44 -5.11
C ASP A 5 -16.25 -42.82 -4.60
N PHE A 6 -15.72 -43.95 -5.08
CA PHE A 6 -14.39 -44.42 -4.71
C PHE A 6 -13.28 -43.59 -5.38
N SER A 7 -13.50 -43.12 -6.62
CA SER A 7 -12.51 -42.27 -7.33
C SER A 7 -12.44 -40.85 -6.76
N LYS A 8 -13.56 -40.28 -6.30
CA LYS A 8 -13.57 -38.96 -5.63
C LYS A 8 -12.85 -38.99 -4.28
N ARG A 9 -13.05 -40.04 -3.47
CA ARG A 9 -12.36 -40.16 -2.16
C ARG A 9 -10.88 -40.50 -2.32
N GLY A 10 -10.52 -41.31 -3.33
CA GLY A 10 -9.12 -41.61 -3.66
C GLY A 10 -8.33 -40.39 -4.17
N LEU A 11 -8.93 -39.53 -5.00
CA LEU A 11 -8.31 -38.28 -5.46
C LEU A 11 -8.14 -37.24 -4.35
N ILE A 12 -9.09 -37.15 -3.43
CA ILE A 12 -8.98 -36.25 -2.25
C ILE A 12 -7.88 -36.75 -1.29
N ALA A 13 -7.77 -38.07 -1.08
CA ALA A 13 -6.73 -38.66 -0.24
C ALA A 13 -5.33 -38.59 -0.88
N ALA A 14 -5.20 -38.81 -2.19
CA ALA A 14 -3.93 -38.66 -2.90
C ALA A 14 -3.47 -37.18 -2.98
N ALA A 15 -4.42 -36.24 -3.09
CA ALA A 15 -4.13 -34.81 -2.96
C ALA A 15 -3.71 -34.43 -1.53
N ALA A 16 -4.19 -35.13 -0.50
CA ALA A 16 -3.80 -34.91 0.89
C ALA A 16 -2.44 -35.53 1.27
N ILE A 17 -2.02 -36.62 0.62
CA ILE A 17 -0.75 -37.31 0.92
C ILE A 17 0.41 -36.75 0.07
N GLY A 18 0.16 -36.37 -1.18
CA GLY A 18 1.17 -35.65 -2.01
C GLY A 18 1.45 -34.21 -1.53
N THR A 19 0.56 -33.62 -0.73
CA THR A 19 0.74 -32.28 -0.14
C THR A 19 1.54 -32.29 1.17
N ALA A 20 1.75 -33.43 1.81
CA ALA A 20 2.52 -33.48 3.06
C ALA A 20 4.04 -33.33 2.84
N GLY A 21 4.59 -33.88 1.75
CA GLY A 21 6.03 -33.82 1.45
C GLY A 21 6.47 -32.69 0.51
N ILE A 22 5.67 -32.39 -0.52
CA ILE A 22 5.95 -31.32 -1.51
C ILE A 22 5.20 -30.03 -1.14
N GLY A 23 4.01 -30.16 -0.55
CA GLY A 23 3.23 -29.00 -0.09
C GLY A 23 3.90 -28.30 1.09
N SER A 24 4.59 -29.01 1.98
CA SER A 24 5.39 -28.39 3.04
C SER A 24 6.52 -27.52 2.47
N TYR A 25 7.34 -28.01 1.53
CA TYR A 25 8.41 -27.24 0.89
C TYR A 25 7.91 -26.02 0.10
N LEU A 26 6.81 -26.15 -0.65
CA LEU A 26 6.21 -25.03 -1.37
C LEU A 26 5.65 -23.97 -0.42
N LEU A 27 5.06 -24.39 0.71
CA LEU A 27 4.59 -23.48 1.77
C LEU A 27 5.73 -22.80 2.55
N TYR A 28 6.94 -23.40 2.57
CA TYR A 28 8.12 -22.76 3.15
C TYR A 28 8.68 -21.63 2.29
N SER A 29 8.52 -21.69 0.96
CA SER A 29 8.98 -20.61 0.10
C SER A 29 8.17 -19.33 0.34
N LYS A 30 8.84 -18.19 0.38
CA LYS A 30 8.19 -16.88 0.57
C LYS A 30 7.12 -16.62 -0.49
N LYS A 31 7.40 -17.02 -1.75
CA LYS A 31 6.45 -16.95 -2.87
C LYS A 31 5.22 -17.83 -2.68
N GLY A 32 5.39 -19.07 -2.22
CA GLY A 32 4.28 -19.97 -1.93
C GLY A 32 3.38 -19.43 -0.82
N ARG A 33 3.97 -18.86 0.24
CA ARG A 33 3.22 -18.14 1.28
C ARG A 33 2.45 -16.95 0.72
N THR A 34 3.06 -16.15 -0.14
CA THR A 34 2.36 -15.03 -0.80
C THR A 34 1.14 -15.50 -1.60
N LEU A 35 1.30 -16.55 -2.41
CA LEU A 35 0.19 -17.08 -3.22
C LEU A 35 -0.91 -17.68 -2.33
N ASN A 36 -0.54 -18.35 -1.25
CA ASN A 36 -1.51 -18.85 -0.28
C ASN A 36 -2.32 -17.71 0.33
N ASN A 37 -1.66 -16.63 0.77
CA ASN A 37 -2.32 -15.44 1.28
C ASN A 37 -3.21 -14.79 0.21
N TYR A 38 -2.75 -14.75 -1.06
CA TYR A 38 -3.53 -14.24 -2.18
C TYR A 38 -4.86 -14.97 -2.36
N TYR A 39 -4.84 -16.31 -2.34
CA TYR A 39 -6.04 -17.12 -2.49
C TYR A 39 -6.97 -17.07 -1.26
N ARG A 40 -6.48 -16.64 -0.11
CA ARG A 40 -7.27 -16.46 1.12
C ARG A 40 -7.90 -15.09 1.23
N MET A 41 -7.18 -14.05 0.81
CA MET A 41 -7.58 -12.66 0.98
C MET A 41 -8.29 -12.09 -0.25
N GLY A 42 -7.91 -12.55 -1.46
CA GLY A 42 -8.51 -12.16 -2.73
C GLY A 42 -8.05 -10.81 -3.28
N HIS A 43 -7.27 -10.05 -2.53
CA HIS A 43 -6.87 -8.69 -2.88
C HIS A 43 -5.36 -8.48 -2.69
N CYS A 44 -4.75 -7.67 -3.56
CA CYS A 44 -3.29 -7.60 -3.69
C CYS A 44 -2.58 -6.95 -2.49
N ALA A 45 -2.99 -5.76 -2.07
CA ALA A 45 -2.35 -5.01 -0.98
C ALA A 45 -2.38 -5.75 0.38
N PRO A 46 -3.54 -6.20 0.90
CA PRO A 46 -3.58 -6.95 2.17
C PRO A 46 -2.82 -8.27 2.08
N THR A 47 -2.79 -8.93 0.92
CA THR A 47 -1.99 -10.15 0.71
C THR A 47 -0.49 -9.90 0.90
N VAL A 48 0.00 -8.84 0.27
CA VAL A 48 1.42 -8.45 0.34
C VAL A 48 1.78 -8.10 1.78
N MET A 49 0.94 -7.32 2.44
CA MET A 49 1.13 -6.95 3.84
C MET A 49 1.11 -8.18 4.77
N GLN A 50 0.12 -9.07 4.64
CA GLN A 50 0.06 -10.31 5.43
C GLN A 50 1.30 -11.16 5.24
N THR A 51 1.82 -11.23 4.00
CA THR A 51 3.05 -11.98 3.73
C THR A 51 4.24 -11.38 4.44
N LEU A 52 4.38 -10.04 4.48
CA LEU A 52 5.45 -9.37 5.22
C LEU A 52 5.34 -9.62 6.72
N VAL A 53 4.13 -9.49 7.29
CA VAL A 53 3.82 -9.79 8.69
C VAL A 53 4.21 -11.23 9.03
N ASP A 54 3.79 -12.19 8.20
CA ASP A 54 4.04 -13.62 8.42
C ASP A 54 5.53 -13.97 8.33
N VAL A 55 6.24 -13.46 7.31
CA VAL A 55 7.65 -13.81 7.06
C VAL A 55 8.56 -13.20 8.12
N SER A 56 8.25 -11.98 8.55
CA SER A 56 9.04 -11.27 9.56
C SER A 56 8.60 -11.54 10.99
N ARG A 57 7.56 -12.36 11.21
CA ARG A 57 7.00 -12.67 12.53
C ARG A 57 6.68 -11.40 13.32
N THR A 58 5.94 -10.49 12.68
CA THR A 58 5.54 -9.22 13.31
C THR A 58 4.24 -9.42 14.07
N ASP A 59 4.19 -8.97 15.32
CA ASP A 59 3.04 -9.19 16.22
C ASP A 59 1.90 -8.17 16.06
N TYR A 60 1.92 -7.37 14.99
CA TYR A 60 0.92 -6.33 14.74
C TYR A 60 0.05 -6.65 13.52
N PRO A 61 -1.04 -7.42 13.68
CA PRO A 61 -1.94 -7.78 12.59
C PRO A 61 -2.69 -6.57 12.01
N GLY A 62 -2.73 -5.44 12.73
CA GLY A 62 -3.33 -4.18 12.29
C GLY A 62 -2.80 -3.68 10.95
N LEU A 63 -1.55 -3.99 10.59
CA LEU A 63 -0.96 -3.58 9.30
C LEU A 63 -1.76 -4.07 8.09
N VAL A 64 -2.34 -5.27 8.16
CA VAL A 64 -3.17 -5.80 7.08
C VAL A 64 -4.40 -4.91 6.86
N LEU A 65 -4.99 -4.42 7.96
CA LEU A 65 -6.12 -3.50 7.90
C LEU A 65 -5.74 -2.13 7.34
N TYR A 66 -4.50 -1.67 7.52
CA TYR A 66 -4.02 -0.38 6.98
C TYR A 66 -4.01 -0.35 5.44
N THR A 67 -3.97 -1.53 4.80
CA THR A 67 -3.77 -1.67 3.35
C THR A 67 -4.98 -2.21 2.60
N GLY A 68 -6.05 -2.62 3.31
CA GLY A 68 -7.25 -3.20 2.72
C GLY A 68 -7.84 -2.35 1.58
N ALA A 69 -7.96 -1.04 1.81
CA ALA A 69 -8.54 -0.08 0.88
C ALA A 69 -7.61 0.34 -0.28
N MET A 70 -6.37 -0.16 -0.32
CA MET A 70 -5.39 0.13 -1.39
C MET A 70 -5.44 -0.93 -2.51
N SER A 71 -6.36 -1.89 -2.39
CA SER A 71 -6.59 -2.91 -3.40
C SER A 71 -7.29 -2.30 -4.60
N GLY A 72 -6.70 -2.47 -5.79
CA GLY A 72 -7.13 -1.73 -6.97
C GLY A 72 -6.51 -0.34 -7.09
N GLY A 73 -5.53 0.01 -6.25
CA GLY A 73 -4.76 1.26 -6.28
C GLY A 73 -5.13 2.20 -5.12
N ILE A 74 -4.21 3.07 -4.70
CA ILE A 74 -4.49 4.04 -3.62
C ILE A 74 -5.60 4.98 -4.09
N ALA A 75 -6.80 4.87 -3.53
CA ALA A 75 -7.94 5.68 -3.95
C ALA A 75 -8.37 5.48 -5.42
N GLY A 76 -8.16 4.26 -5.95
CA GLY A 76 -8.68 3.84 -7.26
C GLY A 76 -7.60 3.42 -8.28
N PRO A 77 -8.02 2.90 -9.45
CA PRO A 77 -7.13 2.25 -10.43
C PRO A 77 -6.16 3.18 -11.13
N GLY A 78 -6.43 4.49 -11.18
CA GLY A 78 -5.51 5.47 -11.78
C GLY A 78 -4.26 5.77 -10.94
N MET A 79 -4.12 5.14 -9.77
CA MET A 79 -3.12 5.48 -8.76
C MET A 79 -2.14 4.32 -8.51
N GLU A 80 -1.18 4.54 -7.62
CA GLU A 80 -0.14 3.57 -7.28
C GLU A 80 -0.71 2.23 -6.85
N CYS A 81 -0.10 1.17 -7.37
CA CYS A 81 -0.48 -0.20 -7.08
C CYS A 81 -0.31 -0.52 -5.60
N GLY A 82 -1.33 -1.12 -4.98
CA GLY A 82 -1.23 -1.55 -3.59
C GLY A 82 -0.14 -2.61 -3.31
N VAL A 83 0.35 -3.33 -4.34
CA VAL A 83 1.53 -4.21 -4.22
C VAL A 83 2.81 -3.41 -3.98
N LEU A 84 2.88 -2.19 -4.52
CA LEU A 84 3.97 -1.25 -4.30
C LEU A 84 3.80 -0.53 -2.96
N THR A 85 2.59 -0.08 -2.63
CA THR A 85 2.36 0.75 -1.45
C THR A 85 2.48 -0.04 -0.14
N ALA A 86 1.98 -1.28 -0.08
CA ALA A 86 1.97 -2.07 1.16
C ALA A 86 3.39 -2.32 1.72
N PRO A 87 4.42 -2.66 0.92
CA PRO A 87 5.78 -2.80 1.43
C PRO A 87 6.43 -1.50 1.89
N LEU A 88 6.07 -0.34 1.31
CA LEU A 88 6.54 0.96 1.82
C LEU A 88 5.95 1.25 3.20
N ILE A 89 4.67 0.96 3.39
CA ILE A 89 4.00 1.10 4.70
C ILE A 89 4.66 0.19 5.74
N TYR A 90 4.93 -1.05 5.36
CA TYR A 90 5.64 -2.00 6.21
C TYR A 90 7.07 -1.56 6.53
N MET A 91 7.77 -0.96 5.57
CA MET A 91 9.12 -0.44 5.75
C MET A 91 9.13 0.73 6.75
N GLY A 92 8.17 1.64 6.68
CA GLY A 92 7.97 2.68 7.70
C GLY A 92 7.77 2.07 9.08
N TYR A 93 6.82 1.14 9.21
CA TYR A 93 6.55 0.45 10.47
C TYR A 93 7.81 -0.23 11.07
N LYS A 94 8.59 -0.94 10.25
CA LYS A 94 9.77 -1.68 10.74
C LYS A 94 10.91 -0.79 11.19
N ASN A 95 11.08 0.38 10.58
CA ASN A 95 12.14 1.31 10.93
C ASN A 95 11.70 2.32 11.99
N LYS A 96 10.40 2.36 12.30
CA LYS A 96 9.76 3.41 13.09
C LYS A 96 10.03 4.79 12.47
N THR A 97 9.65 5.85 13.17
CA THR A 97 10.10 7.20 12.83
C THR A 97 11.64 7.26 12.91
N PRO A 98 12.37 7.43 11.78
CA PRO A 98 13.82 7.37 11.78
C PRO A 98 14.43 8.51 12.58
N ALA A 99 15.39 8.19 13.45
CA ALA A 99 16.13 9.18 14.21
C ALA A 99 17.13 9.93 13.31
N GLY A 100 17.03 11.26 13.33
CA GLY A 100 17.96 12.16 12.64
C GLY A 100 17.90 12.11 11.11
N LEU A 101 18.52 13.10 10.49
CA LEU A 101 18.43 13.30 9.04
C LEU A 101 19.00 12.14 8.21
N SER A 102 20.14 11.58 8.64
CA SER A 102 20.78 10.45 7.95
C SER A 102 19.87 9.21 7.89
N GLY A 103 19.20 8.88 9.01
CA GLY A 103 18.25 7.77 9.05
C GLY A 103 17.03 7.98 8.16
N LYS A 104 16.50 9.21 8.14
CA LYS A 104 15.38 9.60 7.26
C LYS A 104 15.75 9.46 5.78
N LEU A 105 16.93 9.94 5.39
CA LEU A 105 17.43 9.83 4.01
C LEU A 105 17.68 8.37 3.60
N ASP A 106 18.21 7.54 4.49
CA ASP A 106 18.41 6.11 4.21
C ASP A 106 17.08 5.38 4.01
N LEU A 107 16.06 5.69 4.82
CA LEU A 107 14.73 5.10 4.66
C LEU A 107 14.08 5.53 3.34
N ILE A 108 14.13 6.82 2.99
CA ILE A 108 13.67 7.35 1.70
C ILE A 108 14.35 6.60 0.55
N ARG A 109 15.68 6.47 0.60
CA ARG A 109 16.48 5.80 -0.42
C ARG A 109 16.05 4.35 -0.66
N ARG A 110 15.84 3.57 0.41
CA ARG A 110 15.32 2.19 0.30
C ARG A 110 13.92 2.15 -0.32
N GLY A 111 13.06 3.10 0.07
CA GLY A 111 11.73 3.27 -0.51
C GLY A 111 11.78 3.57 -2.01
N GLN A 112 12.63 4.51 -2.43
CA GLN A 112 12.83 4.87 -3.83
C GLN A 112 13.37 3.71 -4.66
N THR A 113 14.41 3.00 -4.17
CA THR A 113 14.92 1.81 -4.86
C THR A 113 13.87 0.70 -4.98
N TYR A 114 12.97 0.57 -4.01
CA TYR A 114 11.85 -0.35 -4.15
C TYR A 114 10.86 0.07 -5.24
N ILE A 115 10.51 1.36 -5.28
CA ILE A 115 9.64 1.93 -6.31
C ILE A 115 10.23 1.76 -7.71
N THR A 116 11.50 2.12 -7.90
CA THR A 116 12.20 1.99 -9.20
C THR A 116 12.23 0.54 -9.67
N ARG A 117 12.67 -0.40 -8.83
CA ARG A 117 12.74 -1.82 -9.23
C ARG A 117 11.36 -2.44 -9.44
N PHE A 118 10.33 -1.96 -8.72
CA PHE A 118 8.96 -2.38 -8.97
C PHE A 118 8.47 -1.89 -10.34
N ASP A 119 8.78 -0.63 -10.69
CA ASP A 119 8.46 -0.04 -11.98
C ASP A 119 9.14 -0.80 -13.11
N GLU A 120 10.46 -1.01 -13.03
CA GLU A 120 11.24 -1.79 -14.01
C GLU A 120 10.69 -3.20 -14.21
N PHE A 121 10.29 -3.87 -13.12
CA PHE A 121 9.79 -5.25 -13.21
C PHE A 121 8.39 -5.34 -13.83
N ASN A 122 7.51 -4.37 -13.57
CA ASN A 122 6.11 -4.42 -14.02
C ASN A 122 5.84 -3.51 -15.24
N GLY A 123 6.81 -2.70 -15.66
CA GLY A 123 6.68 -1.64 -16.66
C GLY A 123 5.90 -0.41 -16.20
N THR A 124 5.42 -0.38 -14.96
CA THR A 124 4.64 0.72 -14.38
C THR A 124 4.37 0.50 -12.89
N CYS A 125 4.20 1.60 -12.15
CA CYS A 125 3.70 1.60 -10.78
C CYS A 125 2.17 1.80 -10.67
N ILE A 126 1.48 2.13 -11.77
CA ILE A 126 0.05 2.48 -11.75
C ILE A 126 -0.81 1.21 -11.83
N CYS A 127 -1.76 1.07 -10.91
CA CYS A 127 -2.56 -0.14 -10.75
C CYS A 127 -3.35 -0.51 -12.01
N GLY A 128 -4.02 0.47 -12.60
CA GLY A 128 -4.83 0.31 -13.80
C GLY A 128 -4.02 -0.23 -14.98
N ASN A 129 -2.79 0.26 -15.15
CA ASN A 129 -1.89 -0.20 -16.21
C ASN A 129 -1.47 -1.66 -16.00
N ILE A 130 -1.16 -2.06 -14.77
CA ILE A 130 -0.89 -3.49 -14.46
C ILE A 130 -2.15 -4.34 -14.71
N ARG A 131 -3.33 -3.85 -14.34
CA ARG A 131 -4.62 -4.55 -14.50
C ARG A 131 -5.02 -4.77 -15.95
N GLN A 132 -4.52 -3.98 -16.91
CA GLN A 132 -4.73 -4.24 -18.34
C GLN A 132 -4.18 -5.61 -18.76
N GLY A 133 -3.12 -6.11 -18.10
CA GLY A 133 -2.63 -7.48 -18.26
C GLY A 133 -3.45 -8.56 -17.54
N GLY A 134 -4.60 -8.18 -16.97
CA GLY A 134 -5.54 -9.06 -16.26
C GLY A 134 -5.01 -9.65 -14.95
N ALA A 135 -5.72 -10.67 -14.47
CA ALA A 135 -5.35 -11.40 -13.25
C ALA A 135 -3.93 -12.02 -13.28
N PRO A 136 -3.39 -12.52 -14.42
CA PRO A 136 -2.02 -12.99 -14.49
C PRO A 136 -0.97 -11.92 -14.15
N ALA A 137 -1.13 -10.68 -14.65
CA ALA A 137 -0.22 -9.58 -14.36
C ALA A 137 -0.27 -9.18 -12.87
N CYS A 138 -1.45 -9.06 -12.28
CA CYS A 138 -1.61 -8.80 -10.85
C CYS A 138 -0.98 -9.90 -9.98
N ARG A 139 -1.20 -11.18 -10.34
CA ARG A 139 -0.56 -12.32 -9.65
C ARG A 139 0.95 -12.34 -9.82
N ARG A 140 1.48 -11.87 -10.97
CA ARG A 140 2.92 -11.73 -11.18
C ARG A 140 3.51 -10.67 -10.27
N ALA A 141 2.88 -9.49 -10.17
CA ALA A 141 3.30 -8.41 -9.27
C ALA A 141 3.30 -8.90 -7.82
N VAL A 142 2.19 -9.49 -7.36
CA VAL A 142 2.07 -10.08 -6.02
C VAL A 142 3.11 -11.20 -5.83
N GLY A 143 3.20 -12.18 -6.71
CA GLY A 143 4.09 -13.34 -6.52
C GLY A 143 5.59 -13.01 -6.50
N ASN A 144 6.01 -11.84 -6.99
CA ASN A 144 7.40 -11.43 -7.04
C ASN A 144 7.75 -10.25 -6.11
N PHE A 145 6.76 -9.64 -5.44
CA PHE A 145 6.96 -8.44 -4.63
C PHE A 145 8.11 -8.62 -3.62
N TYR A 146 8.17 -9.77 -2.94
CA TYR A 146 9.10 -9.98 -1.84
C TYR A 146 10.55 -9.94 -2.31
N ARG A 147 10.86 -10.55 -3.46
CA ARG A 147 12.21 -10.56 -4.03
C ARG A 147 12.68 -9.14 -4.35
N ILE A 148 11.78 -8.33 -4.92
CA ILE A 148 12.05 -6.93 -5.27
C ILE A 148 12.27 -6.15 -3.97
N TYR A 149 11.34 -6.27 -3.01
CA TYR A 149 11.40 -5.61 -1.71
C TYR A 149 12.68 -5.92 -0.93
N SER A 150 13.02 -7.20 -0.76
CA SER A 150 14.22 -7.59 0.01
C SER A 150 15.49 -7.09 -0.66
N GLY A 151 15.59 -7.22 -1.99
CA GLY A 151 16.74 -6.71 -2.73
C GLY A 151 16.89 -5.19 -2.61
N SER A 152 15.79 -4.44 -2.58
CA SER A 152 15.82 -2.97 -2.43
C SER A 152 16.20 -2.52 -1.01
N VAL A 153 15.81 -3.29 0.00
CA VAL A 153 16.22 -3.02 1.39
C VAL A 153 17.70 -3.39 1.63
N GLU A 154 18.15 -4.51 1.07
CA GLU A 154 19.54 -5.00 1.24
C GLU A 154 20.55 -4.19 0.46
N LYS A 155 20.20 -3.74 -0.76
CA LYS A 155 21.08 -3.01 -1.66
C LYS A 155 20.34 -1.81 -2.25
N PRO A 156 20.09 -0.76 -1.44
CA PRO A 156 19.51 0.48 -1.93
C PRO A 156 20.49 1.20 -2.86
N ASP A 157 19.95 1.89 -3.85
CA ASP A 157 20.72 2.72 -4.78
C ASP A 157 21.26 3.96 -4.04
N VAL A 158 22.11 4.75 -4.69
CA VAL A 158 22.71 5.94 -4.09
C VAL A 158 21.92 7.17 -4.52
N LEU A 159 21.53 8.02 -3.56
CA LEU A 159 21.01 9.35 -3.86
C LEU A 159 22.15 10.22 -4.39
N THR A 160 21.93 10.94 -5.48
CA THR A 160 22.89 11.96 -5.96
C THR A 160 23.07 13.06 -4.92
N ASP A 161 24.17 13.80 -4.99
CA ASP A 161 24.46 14.86 -4.02
C ASP A 161 23.41 15.98 -4.05
N GLU A 162 22.91 16.32 -5.24
CA GLU A 162 21.84 17.30 -5.41
C GLU A 162 20.54 16.84 -4.75
N VAL A 163 20.10 15.60 -5.04
CA VAL A 163 18.89 15.03 -4.43
C VAL A 163 19.03 14.97 -2.92
N ARG A 164 20.21 14.56 -2.42
CA ARG A 164 20.48 14.52 -0.98
C ARG A 164 20.39 15.91 -0.37
N LYS A 165 20.96 16.94 -1.01
CA LYS A 165 20.89 18.34 -0.53
C LYS A 165 19.44 18.83 -0.50
N SER A 166 18.68 18.58 -1.56
CA SER A 166 17.27 18.97 -1.66
C SER A 166 16.41 18.33 -0.57
N TYR A 167 16.49 17.01 -0.43
CA TYR A 167 15.75 16.31 0.62
C TYR A 167 16.21 16.71 2.02
N SER A 168 17.50 16.98 2.22
CA SER A 168 18.02 17.46 3.50
C SER A 168 17.40 18.78 3.91
N LEU A 169 17.30 19.72 2.97
CA LEU A 169 16.66 21.01 3.18
C LEU A 169 15.19 20.84 3.57
N LEU A 170 14.41 20.10 2.77
CA LEU A 170 12.98 19.89 3.00
C LEU A 170 12.71 19.17 4.34
N LEU A 171 13.44 18.09 4.62
CA LEU A 171 13.22 17.31 5.84
C LEU A 171 13.59 18.08 7.11
N SER A 172 14.61 18.93 7.05
CA SER A 172 15.00 19.78 8.18
C SER A 172 13.91 20.80 8.49
N GLU A 173 13.32 21.41 7.45
CA GLU A 173 12.21 22.36 7.62
C GLU A 173 10.90 21.66 8.01
N PHE A 174 10.65 20.45 7.52
CA PHE A 174 9.51 19.66 7.97
C PHE A 174 9.62 19.33 9.47
N GLU A 175 10.82 19.01 9.94
CA GLU A 175 11.07 18.75 11.36
C GLU A 175 10.97 20.00 12.22
N SER A 176 11.49 21.15 11.77
CA SER A 176 11.39 22.42 12.50
C SER A 176 9.94 22.88 12.68
N GLN A 177 9.05 22.48 11.75
CA GLN A 177 7.62 22.83 11.74
C GLN A 177 6.70 21.72 12.29
N ASP A 178 7.23 20.60 12.82
CA ASP A 178 6.45 19.38 13.16
C ASP A 178 5.49 18.94 12.03
N PHE A 179 5.95 19.04 10.79
CA PHE A 179 5.13 18.82 9.61
C PHE A 179 5.39 17.45 8.98
N HIS A 180 4.30 16.70 8.79
CA HIS A 180 4.26 15.56 7.90
C HIS A 180 2.83 15.37 7.39
N CYS A 181 2.61 15.48 6.07
CA CYS A 181 1.24 15.49 5.51
C CYS A 181 0.38 14.29 5.93
N ALA A 182 0.93 13.07 5.89
CA ALA A 182 0.23 11.88 6.38
C ALA A 182 -0.05 11.93 7.90
N HIS A 183 0.94 12.28 8.72
CA HIS A 183 0.74 12.36 10.18
C HIS A 183 -0.27 13.44 10.56
N ASN A 184 -0.30 14.57 9.85
CA ASN A 184 -1.26 15.64 10.11
C ASN A 184 -2.71 15.18 9.82
N VAL A 185 -2.93 14.34 8.81
CA VAL A 185 -4.23 13.68 8.61
C VAL A 185 -4.56 12.84 9.84
N LEU A 186 -3.66 11.95 10.24
CA LEU A 186 -3.88 11.00 11.33
C LEU A 186 -4.11 11.68 12.68
N LYS A 187 -3.32 12.73 13.00
CA LYS A 187 -3.47 13.59 14.20
C LYS A 187 -4.82 14.32 14.21
N SER A 188 -5.39 14.62 13.03
CA SER A 188 -6.64 15.41 12.89
C SER A 188 -7.92 14.57 12.82
N LEU A 189 -7.82 13.24 12.83
CA LEU A 189 -8.99 12.36 12.89
C LEU A 189 -9.69 12.51 14.24
N LYS A 190 -11.02 12.46 14.24
CA LYS A 190 -11.87 12.68 15.42
C LYS A 190 -12.66 11.42 15.76
N GLY A 191 -13.29 11.42 16.93
CA GLY A 191 -14.19 10.36 17.37
C GLY A 191 -13.46 9.18 18.03
N GLU A 192 -13.99 7.98 17.83
CA GLU A 192 -13.47 6.75 18.44
C GLU A 192 -12.17 6.26 17.78
N PHE A 193 -11.84 6.77 16.59
CA PHE A 193 -10.58 6.44 15.93
C PHE A 193 -9.45 7.30 16.46
N ARG A 194 -8.45 6.65 17.06
CA ARG A 194 -7.16 7.27 17.39
C ARG A 194 -6.07 6.50 16.67
N ALA A 195 -5.30 7.18 15.82
CA ALA A 195 -4.13 6.59 15.20
C ALA A 195 -3.09 6.32 16.29
N GLY A 196 -2.70 5.06 16.46
CA GLY A 196 -1.57 4.68 17.31
C GLY A 196 -0.23 5.00 16.65
N ASP A 197 0.84 4.93 17.44
CA ASP A 197 2.21 5.15 16.98
C ASP A 197 2.58 4.23 15.82
N GLU A 198 2.06 3.00 15.80
CA GLU A 198 2.29 2.05 14.72
C GLU A 198 1.76 2.56 13.38
N MET A 199 0.67 3.35 13.37
CA MET A 199 0.14 3.95 12.15
C MET A 199 0.96 5.16 11.70
N HIS A 200 1.46 5.95 12.64
CA HIS A 200 2.39 7.04 12.34
C HIS A 200 3.69 6.50 11.73
N ASP A 201 4.27 5.47 12.35
CA ASP A 201 5.46 4.80 11.83
C ASP A 201 5.18 4.18 10.45
N ALA A 202 4.06 3.48 10.29
CA ALA A 202 3.66 2.87 9.01
C ALA A 202 3.41 3.89 7.89
N SER A 203 3.05 5.13 8.23
CA SER A 203 2.74 6.18 7.24
C SER A 203 3.93 7.09 6.93
N TRP A 204 5.09 6.90 7.57
CA TRP A 204 6.23 7.80 7.44
C TRP A 204 6.75 7.90 5.99
N LEU A 205 6.87 6.79 5.27
CA LEU A 205 7.32 6.83 3.87
C LEU A 205 6.32 7.50 2.93
N LEU A 206 5.09 7.82 3.35
CA LEU A 206 4.16 8.59 2.54
C LEU A 206 4.62 10.06 2.35
N VAL A 207 5.66 10.50 3.09
CA VAL A 207 6.26 11.84 2.99
C VAL A 207 6.65 12.20 1.55
N GLY A 208 6.34 13.45 1.17
CA GLY A 208 6.59 14.00 -0.16
C GLY A 208 5.97 13.18 -1.30
N GLY A 209 5.00 12.31 -0.98
CA GLY A 209 4.26 11.47 -1.92
C GLY A 209 4.89 10.11 -2.22
N LEU A 210 5.20 9.34 -1.17
CA LEU A 210 5.68 7.93 -1.14
C LEU A 210 7.18 7.68 -0.97
N ALA A 211 8.01 8.71 -1.01
CA ALA A 211 9.41 8.73 -0.56
C ALA A 211 10.06 9.94 -1.24
N MET A 212 9.44 11.13 -1.12
CA MET A 212 9.90 12.36 -1.80
C MET A 212 9.93 12.31 -3.34
N LEU A 213 9.20 11.38 -3.96
CA LEU A 213 9.13 11.23 -5.43
C LEU A 213 8.00 12.04 -6.09
N ASN A 214 7.33 12.91 -5.33
CA ASN A 214 6.24 13.76 -5.82
C ASN A 214 5.05 13.00 -6.44
N ARG A 215 4.83 11.73 -6.05
CA ARG A 215 3.76 10.87 -6.59
C ARG A 215 2.46 11.01 -5.79
N THR A 216 1.65 9.96 -5.57
CA THR A 216 0.41 10.07 -4.75
C THR A 216 0.63 10.89 -3.48
N CYS A 217 -0.21 11.90 -3.27
CA CYS A 217 -0.16 12.77 -2.10
C CYS A 217 -0.23 11.94 -0.80
N GLY A 218 0.71 12.17 0.11
CA GLY A 218 0.77 11.44 1.39
C GLY A 218 -0.46 11.66 2.28
N ALA A 219 -1.10 12.83 2.19
CA ALA A 219 -2.36 13.09 2.90
C ALA A 219 -3.49 12.19 2.39
N LEU A 220 -3.66 12.07 1.06
CA LEU A 220 -4.66 11.17 0.47
C LEU A 220 -4.37 9.71 0.86
N ALA A 221 -3.12 9.26 0.75
CA ALA A 221 -2.75 7.90 1.13
C ALA A 221 -3.02 7.60 2.61
N ALA A 222 -2.78 8.56 3.51
CA ALA A 222 -3.12 8.44 4.92
C ALA A 222 -4.63 8.40 5.17
N GLY A 223 -5.42 9.20 4.43
CA GLY A 223 -6.88 9.14 4.47
C GLY A 223 -7.42 7.77 4.04
N VAL A 224 -6.88 7.21 2.96
CA VAL A 224 -7.19 5.83 2.51
C VAL A 224 -6.82 4.80 3.57
N MET A 225 -5.65 4.96 4.21
CA MET A 225 -5.20 4.10 5.30
C MET A 225 -6.15 4.16 6.50
N ALA A 226 -6.61 5.35 6.88
CA ALA A 226 -7.58 5.55 7.97
C ALA A 226 -8.94 4.92 7.66
N VAL A 227 -9.50 5.18 6.47
CA VAL A 227 -10.72 4.53 5.97
C VAL A 227 -10.60 3.02 6.03
N SER A 228 -9.46 2.49 5.59
CA SER A 228 -9.17 1.07 5.61
C SER A 228 -9.21 0.50 7.03
N SER A 229 -8.52 1.13 7.97
CA SER A 229 -8.45 0.66 9.36
C SER A 229 -9.79 0.64 10.06
N LEU A 230 -10.69 1.54 9.69
CA LEU A 230 -12.03 1.64 10.29
C LEU A 230 -13.06 0.72 9.65
N THR A 231 -12.91 0.38 8.38
CA THR A 231 -13.98 -0.28 7.61
C THR A 231 -13.60 -1.64 7.04
N ALA A 232 -12.31 -1.94 6.93
CA ALA A 232 -11.85 -3.23 6.44
C ALA A 232 -12.01 -4.32 7.50
N LYS A 233 -12.29 -5.54 7.05
CA LYS A 233 -12.17 -6.75 7.87
C LYS A 233 -11.23 -7.70 7.17
N VAL A 234 -10.41 -8.43 7.93
CA VAL A 234 -9.50 -9.40 7.32
C VAL A 234 -10.30 -10.51 6.65
N GLU A 235 -10.07 -10.74 5.35
CA GLU A 235 -10.60 -11.89 4.63
C GLU A 235 -9.66 -13.10 4.81
N LYS A 236 -10.24 -14.27 5.10
CA LYS A 236 -9.50 -15.52 5.30
C LYS A 236 -10.12 -16.71 4.55
N SER A 237 -11.24 -16.50 3.86
CA SER A 237 -12.06 -17.54 3.23
C SER A 237 -11.67 -17.78 1.76
N TYR A 238 -11.06 -18.93 1.50
CA TYR A 238 -10.79 -19.41 0.15
C TYR A 238 -12.06 -19.47 -0.72
N PHE A 239 -13.19 -19.89 -0.13
CA PHE A 239 -14.45 -20.04 -0.87
C PHE A 239 -14.99 -18.69 -1.34
N ARG A 240 -14.98 -17.67 -0.47
CA ARG A 240 -15.42 -16.31 -0.83
C ARG A 240 -14.54 -15.71 -1.92
N VAL A 241 -13.21 -15.88 -1.80
CA VAL A 241 -12.26 -15.44 -2.82
C VAL A 241 -12.45 -16.19 -4.14
N ALA A 242 -12.68 -17.50 -4.11
CA ALA A 242 -12.97 -18.28 -5.31
C ALA A 242 -14.27 -17.82 -5.99
N LYS A 243 -15.33 -17.53 -5.21
CA LYS A 243 -16.58 -16.96 -5.70
C LYS A 243 -16.37 -15.57 -6.34
N MET A 244 -15.61 -14.70 -5.67
CA MET A 244 -15.23 -13.39 -6.20
C MET A 244 -14.49 -13.51 -7.55
N ASN A 245 -13.49 -14.38 -7.63
CA ASN A 245 -12.73 -14.63 -8.85
C ASN A 245 -13.59 -15.20 -9.98
N ARG A 246 -14.61 -16.00 -9.65
CA ARG A 246 -15.59 -16.45 -10.63
C ARG A 246 -16.39 -15.27 -11.20
N PHE A 247 -16.91 -14.39 -10.35
CA PHE A 247 -17.63 -13.20 -10.80
C PHE A 247 -16.77 -12.28 -11.66
N PHE A 248 -15.49 -12.05 -11.31
CA PHE A 248 -14.59 -11.29 -12.19
C PHE A 248 -14.41 -11.94 -13.58
N ARG A 249 -14.31 -13.26 -13.67
CA ARG A 249 -14.21 -13.97 -14.97
C ARG A 249 -15.49 -13.87 -15.79
N GLU A 250 -16.62 -13.73 -15.13
CA GLU A 250 -17.93 -13.55 -15.76
C GLU A 250 -18.25 -12.07 -16.05
N ASN A 251 -17.30 -11.15 -15.82
CA ASN A 251 -17.49 -9.69 -15.88
C ASN A 251 -18.70 -9.21 -15.05
N ASN A 252 -18.96 -9.89 -13.92
CA ASN A 252 -20.06 -9.58 -13.04
C ASN A 252 -19.62 -8.60 -11.94
N ASN A 253 -20.22 -7.40 -11.94
CA ASN A 253 -19.92 -6.34 -10.97
C ASN A 253 -20.19 -6.73 -9.51
N SER A 254 -21.00 -7.78 -9.27
CA SER A 254 -21.25 -8.34 -7.93
C SER A 254 -19.96 -8.83 -7.26
N ALA A 255 -18.86 -9.03 -8.00
CA ALA A 255 -17.53 -9.30 -7.42
C ALA A 255 -17.09 -8.27 -6.38
N MET A 256 -17.55 -7.02 -6.53
CA MET A 256 -17.23 -5.91 -5.64
C MET A 256 -18.27 -5.68 -4.54
N ASP A 257 -19.27 -6.56 -4.38
CA ASP A 257 -20.22 -6.45 -3.28
C ASP A 257 -19.55 -6.76 -1.93
N GLU A 258 -19.95 -6.08 -0.87
CA GLU A 258 -19.39 -6.25 0.48
C GLU A 258 -19.55 -7.68 1.03
N GLN A 259 -20.67 -8.32 0.69
CA GLN A 259 -20.96 -9.71 1.04
C GLN A 259 -19.99 -10.70 0.39
N ILE A 260 -19.36 -10.33 -0.74
CA ILE A 260 -18.45 -11.21 -1.47
C ILE A 260 -17.05 -11.21 -0.86
N ASN A 261 -16.52 -10.05 -0.48
CA ASN A 261 -15.20 -9.96 0.16
C ASN A 261 -15.18 -8.84 1.21
N ASN A 262 -14.58 -9.15 2.36
CA ASN A 262 -14.51 -8.24 3.51
C ASN A 262 -13.77 -6.90 3.26
N PHE A 263 -12.94 -6.80 2.22
CA PHE A 263 -12.24 -5.56 1.88
C PHE A 263 -13.06 -4.63 0.96
N ASN A 264 -14.10 -5.14 0.29
CA ASN A 264 -14.79 -4.41 -0.77
C ASN A 264 -15.42 -3.08 -0.31
N ARG A 265 -15.97 -3.02 0.92
CA ARG A 265 -16.47 -1.76 1.50
C ARG A 265 -15.38 -0.69 1.54
N SER A 266 -14.21 -1.06 2.08
CA SER A 266 -13.08 -0.14 2.24
C SER A 266 -12.52 0.35 0.89
N ILE A 267 -12.47 -0.53 -0.12
CA ILE A 267 -12.03 -0.20 -1.49
C ILE A 267 -12.99 0.80 -2.13
N ARG A 268 -14.30 0.59 -1.99
CA ARG A 268 -15.29 1.54 -2.54
C ARG A 268 -15.18 2.91 -1.86
N LEU A 269 -15.00 2.93 -0.54
CA LEU A 269 -14.81 4.19 0.19
C LEU A 269 -13.51 4.89 -0.21
N SER A 270 -12.41 4.17 -0.46
CA SER A 270 -11.18 4.82 -0.94
C SER A 270 -11.35 5.44 -2.31
N GLU A 271 -12.10 4.82 -3.23
CA GLU A 271 -12.43 5.40 -4.53
C GLU A 271 -13.25 6.68 -4.39
N VAL A 272 -14.26 6.68 -3.50
CA VAL A 272 -15.03 7.90 -3.18
C VAL A 272 -14.13 9.02 -2.64
N LEU A 273 -13.20 8.68 -1.74
CA LEU A 273 -12.23 9.64 -1.22
C LEU A 273 -11.32 10.17 -2.33
N GLY A 274 -10.85 9.32 -3.23
CA GLY A 274 -9.99 9.70 -4.37
C GLY A 274 -10.69 10.64 -5.35
N THR A 275 -11.94 10.33 -5.71
CA THR A 275 -12.76 11.19 -6.58
C THR A 275 -12.98 12.56 -5.94
N TRP A 276 -13.35 12.59 -4.66
CA TRP A 276 -13.49 13.85 -3.93
C TRP A 276 -12.17 14.63 -3.89
N PHE A 277 -11.06 13.98 -3.54
CA PHE A 277 -9.76 14.63 -3.41
C PHE A 277 -9.32 15.28 -4.72
N ARG A 278 -9.49 14.58 -5.85
CA ARG A 278 -9.19 15.12 -7.18
C ARG A 278 -10.08 16.31 -7.53
N SER A 279 -11.38 16.22 -7.25
CA SER A 279 -12.31 17.34 -7.48
C SER A 279 -11.96 18.56 -6.64
N GLU A 280 -11.46 18.35 -5.42
CA GLU A 280 -11.17 19.41 -4.47
C GLU A 280 -9.81 20.08 -4.73
N PHE A 281 -8.78 19.29 -5.02
CA PHE A 281 -7.40 19.79 -5.11
C PHE A 281 -6.83 19.76 -6.53
N GLY A 282 -7.62 19.37 -7.52
CA GLY A 282 -7.27 19.32 -8.95
C GLY A 282 -6.45 18.09 -9.36
N SER A 283 -5.68 17.50 -8.44
CA SER A 283 -4.91 16.28 -8.68
C SER A 283 -4.81 15.43 -7.43
N THR A 284 -4.33 14.21 -7.60
CA THR A 284 -3.98 13.25 -6.54
C THR A 284 -2.46 13.12 -6.34
N THR A 285 -1.64 13.74 -7.20
CA THR A 285 -0.18 13.70 -7.11
C THR A 285 0.36 14.93 -6.36
N CYS A 286 1.44 14.74 -5.60
CA CYS A 286 2.11 15.80 -4.87
C CYS A 286 2.76 16.81 -5.82
N TYR A 287 3.29 16.34 -6.97
CA TYR A 287 3.84 17.19 -8.02
C TYR A 287 2.81 18.20 -8.52
N ASP A 288 1.64 17.74 -8.98
CA ASP A 288 0.64 18.62 -9.59
C ASP A 288 0.05 19.60 -8.57
N ILE A 289 -0.09 19.18 -7.30
CA ILE A 289 -0.64 20.01 -6.23
C ILE A 289 0.34 21.12 -5.82
N CYS A 290 1.63 20.77 -5.70
CA CYS A 290 2.65 21.65 -5.16
C CYS A 290 3.44 22.40 -6.25
N GLY A 291 3.44 21.92 -7.49
CA GLY A 291 4.23 22.46 -8.59
C GLY A 291 5.74 22.33 -8.39
N ALA A 292 6.21 21.37 -7.60
CA ALA A 292 7.61 21.23 -7.21
C ALA A 292 8.12 19.81 -7.42
N ASN A 293 9.29 19.66 -8.02
CA ASN A 293 10.06 18.42 -8.03
C ASN A 293 11.07 18.45 -6.86
N PHE A 294 10.81 17.66 -5.82
CA PHE A 294 11.64 17.65 -4.61
C PHE A 294 13.06 17.10 -4.85
N SER A 295 13.32 16.51 -6.02
CA SER A 295 14.67 16.08 -6.39
C SER A 295 15.58 17.24 -6.81
N LEU A 296 15.01 18.42 -7.08
CA LEU A 296 15.73 19.64 -7.47
C LEU A 296 15.79 20.63 -6.30
N ILE A 297 16.98 21.16 -6.02
CA ILE A 297 17.19 22.08 -4.90
C ILE A 297 16.42 23.41 -5.07
N SER A 298 16.34 23.93 -6.30
CA SER A 298 15.62 25.17 -6.61
C SER A 298 14.11 25.05 -6.32
N ASP A 299 13.54 23.88 -6.60
CA ASP A 299 12.13 23.60 -6.38
C ASP A 299 11.84 23.41 -4.89
N ALA A 300 12.77 22.82 -4.13
CA ALA A 300 12.69 22.75 -2.68
C ALA A 300 12.70 24.15 -2.04
N GLU A 301 13.61 25.03 -2.46
CA GLU A 301 13.66 26.42 -1.99
C GLU A 301 12.38 27.20 -2.35
N SER A 302 11.87 27.00 -3.56
CA SER A 302 10.61 27.58 -4.02
C SER A 302 9.40 27.07 -3.22
N TYR A 303 9.36 25.77 -2.91
CA TYR A 303 8.33 25.17 -2.08
C TYR A 303 8.32 25.76 -0.65
N LEU A 304 9.50 25.95 -0.05
CA LEU A 304 9.61 26.50 1.31
C LEU A 304 9.27 27.99 1.36
N SER A 305 9.71 28.77 0.37
CA SER A 305 9.38 30.21 0.29
C SER A 305 7.91 30.48 -0.07
N GLY A 306 7.24 29.54 -0.76
CA GLY A 306 5.86 29.66 -1.21
C GLY A 306 4.78 29.31 -0.18
N ASN A 307 5.13 29.13 1.10
CA ASN A 307 4.21 28.75 2.19
C ASN A 307 3.42 27.44 1.93
N PHE A 308 4.01 26.50 1.16
CA PHE A 308 3.32 25.28 0.80
C PHE A 308 3.10 24.32 1.98
N ILE A 309 3.89 24.42 3.06
CA ILE A 309 3.68 23.65 4.30
C ILE A 309 2.30 23.95 4.91
N VAL A 310 1.90 25.22 4.95
CA VAL A 310 0.57 25.62 5.44
C VAL A 310 -0.52 25.07 4.54
N ARG A 311 -0.35 25.19 3.21
CA ARG A 311 -1.29 24.61 2.24
C ARG A 311 -1.42 23.10 2.39
N CYS A 312 -0.32 22.36 2.51
CA CYS A 312 -0.35 20.91 2.71
C CYS A 312 -0.94 20.51 4.06
N SER A 313 -0.79 21.34 5.09
CA SER A 313 -1.44 21.14 6.40
C SER A 313 -2.96 21.34 6.30
N ASP A 314 -3.42 22.33 5.54
CA ASP A 314 -4.85 22.52 5.25
C ASP A 314 -5.43 21.31 4.48
N ILE A 315 -4.74 20.85 3.42
CA ILE A 315 -5.13 19.63 2.68
C ILE A 315 -5.27 18.44 3.65
N ALA A 316 -4.29 18.24 4.54
CA ALA A 316 -4.33 17.15 5.51
C ALA A 316 -5.53 17.25 6.47
N LYS A 317 -5.84 18.44 6.97
CA LYS A 317 -7.01 18.69 7.82
C LYS A 317 -8.31 18.38 7.07
N ARG A 318 -8.45 18.85 5.84
CA ARG A 318 -9.65 18.63 5.01
C ARG A 318 -9.83 17.16 4.64
N VAL A 319 -8.75 16.43 4.40
CA VAL A 319 -8.80 14.96 4.23
C VAL A 319 -9.33 14.29 5.50
N ALA A 320 -8.83 14.67 6.68
CA ALA A 320 -9.32 14.10 7.94
C ALA A 320 -10.82 14.40 8.17
N GLU A 321 -11.26 15.63 7.90
CA GLU A 321 -12.68 16.01 7.95
C GLU A 321 -13.51 15.16 6.98
N LYS A 322 -13.03 14.96 5.74
CA LYS A 322 -13.72 14.11 4.77
C LYS A 322 -13.82 12.67 5.25
N VAL A 323 -12.73 12.09 5.77
CA VAL A 323 -12.73 10.73 6.32
C VAL A 323 -13.73 10.61 7.47
N ASN A 324 -13.75 11.56 8.40
CA ASN A 324 -14.72 11.59 9.51
C ASN A 324 -16.18 11.66 9.01
N SER A 325 -16.45 12.31 7.88
CA SER A 325 -17.80 12.39 7.30
C SER A 325 -18.27 11.12 6.57
N MET A 326 -17.33 10.22 6.25
CA MET A 326 -17.61 9.02 5.45
C MET A 326 -17.90 7.78 6.30
N ILE A 327 -17.65 7.85 7.61
CA ILE A 327 -17.63 6.72 8.54
C ILE A 327 -18.65 6.99 9.63
#